data_AF-A0A6C1K997-F1
#
_entry.id   AF-A0A6C1K997-F1
#
_cell.length_a   1.000
_cell.length_b   1.000
_cell.length_c   1.000
_cell.angle_alpha   90.00
_cell.angle_beta   90.00
_cell.angle_gamma   90.00
#
_symmetry.space_group_name_H-M   'P 1'
#
loop_
_entity.id
_entity.type
_entity.pdbx_description
1 polymer ?
#
loop_
_entity_poly.entity_id
_entity_poly.type
_entity_poly.pdbx_seq_one_letter_code
_entity_poly.pdbx_strand_id
1 'polypeptide(L)'
;MATPPEPASPAAAPLDFAPLVAAVLPLDHYHRELEPLLPDLVRIVQLNDQLNGAFRRIAQRSGFAEGGEVERKHLGHDAEAVHTFFEYVYFASPAFLSTVGEWPLGGVRG
;
A
#
# COMPACT_ATOMS: atom_id res chain seq x y z
N MET A 1 8.86 -43.91 -16.48
CA MET A 1 8.78 -42.64 -17.23
C MET A 1 8.93 -41.52 -16.21
N ALA A 2 9.98 -40.72 -16.30
CA ALA A 2 10.21 -39.61 -15.37
C ALA A 2 9.40 -38.39 -15.84
N THR A 3 8.57 -37.84 -14.95
CA THR A 3 7.82 -36.60 -15.19
C THR A 3 8.84 -35.46 -15.38
N PRO A 4 8.73 -34.65 -16.46
CA PRO A 4 9.61 -33.50 -16.62
C PRO A 4 9.36 -32.49 -15.50
N PRO A 5 10.41 -31.80 -15.00
CA PRO A 5 10.22 -30.73 -14.03
C PRO A 5 9.34 -29.64 -14.65
N GLU A 6 8.30 -29.25 -13.93
CA GLU A 6 7.47 -28.09 -14.23
C GLU A 6 8.37 -26.87 -14.44
N PRO A 7 8.18 -26.07 -15.51
CA PRO A 7 9.01 -24.89 -15.73
C PRO A 7 8.83 -23.96 -14.53
N ALA A 8 9.93 -23.70 -13.82
CA ALA A 8 9.98 -22.71 -12.76
C ALA A 8 9.41 -21.40 -13.32
N SER A 9 8.25 -20.99 -12.79
CA SER A 9 7.61 -19.72 -13.13
C SER A 9 8.69 -18.63 -13.02
N PRO A 10 8.87 -17.77 -14.06
CA PRO A 10 9.90 -16.75 -14.00
C PRO A 10 9.66 -15.95 -12.74
N ALA A 11 10.65 -15.91 -11.84
CA ALA A 11 10.59 -15.12 -10.62
C ALA A 11 10.18 -13.70 -11.05
N ALA A 12 8.94 -13.32 -10.71
CA ALA A 12 8.38 -12.05 -11.14
C ALA A 12 9.40 -10.97 -10.80
N ALA A 13 9.73 -10.13 -11.79
CA ALA A 13 10.68 -9.05 -11.61
C ALA A 13 10.39 -8.30 -10.30
N PRO A 14 11.41 -7.90 -9.53
CA PRO A 14 11.19 -7.23 -8.26
C PRO A 14 10.26 -6.03 -8.48
N LEU A 15 9.06 -6.08 -7.89
CA LEU A 15 8.11 -4.99 -7.97
C LEU A 15 8.59 -3.87 -7.05
N ASP A 16 8.82 -2.69 -7.61
CA ASP A 16 9.07 -1.52 -6.79
C ASP A 16 7.74 -1.04 -6.20
N PHE A 17 7.60 -1.22 -4.89
CA PHE A 17 6.38 -0.85 -4.16
C PHE A 17 6.25 0.66 -3.96
N ALA A 18 7.36 1.42 -3.97
CA ALA A 18 7.29 2.87 -3.77
C ALA A 18 6.42 3.59 -4.83
N PRO A 19 6.68 3.44 -6.14
CA PRO A 19 5.87 4.07 -7.17
C PRO A 19 4.45 3.49 -7.21
N LEU A 20 4.26 2.22 -6.86
CA LEU A 20 2.95 1.61 -6.86
C LEU A 20 2.06 2.12 -5.71
N VAL A 21 2.59 2.22 -4.49
CA VAL A 21 1.86 2.81 -3.36
C VAL A 21 1.54 4.27 -3.66
N ALA A 22 2.48 5.01 -4.25
CA ALA A 22 2.25 6.39 -4.69
C ALA A 22 1.15 6.50 -5.76
N ALA A 23 1.00 5.52 -6.65
CA ALA A 23 -0.04 5.49 -7.67
C ALA A 23 -1.42 5.09 -7.11
N VAL A 24 -1.45 4.23 -6.09
CA VAL A 24 -2.68 3.77 -5.44
C VAL A 24 -3.21 4.81 -4.46
N LEU A 25 -2.34 5.52 -3.74
CA LEU A 25 -2.71 6.42 -2.66
C LEU A 25 -3.74 7.50 -3.07
N PRO A 26 -3.62 8.20 -4.21
CA PRO A 26 -4.59 9.21 -4.63
C PRO A 26 -6.02 8.69 -4.85
N LEU A 27 -6.20 7.37 -4.94
CA LEU A 27 -7.51 6.73 -5.08
C LEU A 27 -8.25 6.66 -3.73
N ASP A 28 -7.57 6.88 -2.61
CA ASP A 28 -8.16 6.86 -1.28
C ASP A 28 -8.68 8.24 -0.84
N HIS A 29 -9.61 8.24 0.11
CA HIS A 29 -10.19 9.46 0.67
C HIS A 29 -9.16 10.26 1.49
N TYR A 30 -8.30 9.57 2.25
CA TYR A 30 -7.35 10.17 3.19
C TYR A 30 -5.98 10.48 2.57
N HIS A 31 -5.90 10.51 1.22
CA HIS A 31 -4.63 10.56 0.51
C HIS A 31 -3.75 11.77 0.88
N ARG A 32 -4.35 12.93 1.15
CA ARG A 32 -3.61 14.18 1.43
C ARG A 32 -2.86 14.11 2.75
N GLU A 33 -3.50 13.54 3.76
CA GLU A 33 -2.96 13.41 5.10
C GLU A 33 -1.94 12.26 5.19
N LEU A 34 -2.07 11.28 4.30
CA LEU A 34 -1.21 10.12 4.20
C LEU A 34 0.02 10.31 3.31
N GLU A 35 0.01 11.28 2.39
CA GLU A 35 1.12 11.57 1.47
C GLU A 35 2.47 11.78 2.19
N PRO A 36 2.56 12.51 3.32
CA PRO A 36 3.81 12.64 4.08
C PRO A 36 4.31 11.31 4.68
N LEU A 37 3.43 10.33 4.86
CA LEU A 37 3.72 9.03 5.43
C LEU A 37 4.04 7.97 4.36
N LEU A 38 4.18 8.36 3.08
CA LEU A 38 4.42 7.44 1.97
C LEU A 38 5.58 6.44 2.23
N PRO A 39 6.74 6.85 2.78
CA PRO A 39 7.82 5.89 3.09
C PRO A 39 7.40 4.80 4.08
N ASP A 40 6.60 5.16 5.09
CA ASP A 40 6.08 4.20 6.08
C ASP A 40 4.99 3.30 5.48
N LEU A 41 4.12 3.84 4.64
CA LEU A 41 3.12 3.05 3.92
C LEU A 41 3.80 1.97 3.07
N VAL A 42 4.85 2.34 2.33
CA VAL A 42 5.64 1.39 1.52
C VAL A 42 6.27 0.33 2.39
N ARG A 43 6.90 0.71 3.51
CA ARG A 43 7.50 -0.23 4.45
C ARG A 43 6.47 -1.21 5.00
N ILE A 44 5.27 -0.75 5.37
CA ILE A 44 4.20 -1.62 5.87
C ILE A 44 3.71 -2.58 4.78
N VAL A 45 3.50 -2.10 3.55
CA VAL A 45 3.07 -2.94 2.42
C VAL A 45 4.11 -4.01 2.11
N GLN A 46 5.40 -3.70 2.20
CA GLN A 46 6.47 -4.68 1.99
C GLN A 46 6.51 -5.76 3.06
N LEU A 47 6.28 -5.38 4.33
CA LEU A 47 6.38 -6.29 5.49
C LEU A 47 5.10 -7.09 5.77
N ASN A 48 3.94 -6.64 5.27
CA ASN A 48 2.66 -7.30 5.48
C ASN A 48 2.30 -8.17 4.26
N ASP A 49 2.32 -9.50 4.42
CA ASP A 49 2.09 -10.44 3.32
C ASP A 49 0.74 -10.25 2.60
N GLN A 50 -0.31 -9.89 3.34
CA GLN A 50 -1.63 -9.66 2.77
C GLN A 50 -1.65 -8.42 1.87
N LEU A 51 -1.09 -7.30 2.35
CA LEU A 51 -0.97 -6.07 1.58
C LEU A 51 0.00 -6.26 0.41
N ASN A 52 1.13 -6.92 0.63
CA ASN A 52 2.09 -7.25 -0.42
C ASN A 52 1.39 -8.00 -1.58
N GLY A 53 0.64 -9.06 -1.25
CA GLY A 53 -0.14 -9.82 -2.23
C GLY A 53 -1.21 -8.99 -2.92
N ALA A 54 -1.93 -8.12 -2.19
CA ALA A 54 -2.93 -7.22 -2.75
C ALA A 54 -2.31 -6.25 -3.77
N PHE A 55 -1.24 -5.56 -3.39
CA PHE A 55 -0.54 -4.60 -4.26
C PHE A 55 0.07 -5.30 -5.48
N ARG A 56 0.63 -6.51 -5.35
CA ARG A 56 1.07 -7.30 -6.52
C ARG A 56 -0.07 -7.62 -7.49
N ARG A 57 -1.24 -8.02 -6.99
CA ARG A 57 -2.42 -8.28 -7.83
C ARG A 57 -2.92 -7.01 -8.50
N ILE A 58 -2.91 -5.87 -7.82
CA ILE A 58 -3.25 -4.57 -8.40
C ILE A 58 -2.28 -4.23 -9.55
N ALA A 59 -0.98 -4.36 -9.31
CA ALA A 59 0.04 -4.11 -10.33
C ALA A 59 -0.12 -5.01 -11.56
N GLN A 60 -0.48 -6.29 -11.35
CA GLN A 60 -0.79 -7.22 -12.44
C GLN A 60 -2.04 -6.79 -13.22
N ARG A 61 -3.12 -6.44 -12.54
CA ARG A 61 -4.38 -6.02 -13.18
C ARG A 61 -4.24 -4.71 -13.96
N SER A 62 -3.37 -3.80 -13.52
CA SER A 62 -3.13 -2.52 -14.18
C SER A 62 -2.00 -2.55 -15.21
N GLY A 63 -1.25 -3.65 -15.33
CA GLY A 63 -0.04 -3.69 -16.16
C GLY A 63 1.04 -2.71 -15.68
N PHE A 64 1.11 -2.43 -14.38
CA PHE A 64 1.95 -1.35 -13.83
C PHE A 64 3.44 -1.54 -14.15
N ALA A 65 3.94 -2.77 -14.09
CA ALA A 65 5.33 -3.09 -14.40
C ALA A 65 5.69 -2.82 -15.89
N GLU A 66 4.68 -2.73 -16.76
CA GLU A 66 4.83 -2.46 -18.19
C GLU A 66 4.57 -0.98 -18.53
N GLY A 67 4.39 -0.12 -17.51
CA GLY A 67 4.11 1.30 -17.68
C GLY A 67 2.61 1.66 -17.68
N GLY A 68 1.74 0.70 -17.35
CA GLY A 68 0.31 0.96 -17.19
C GLY A 68 -0.03 1.81 -15.95
N GLU A 69 -1.13 2.55 -16.01
CA GLU A 69 -1.60 3.39 -14.91
C GLU A 69 -2.55 2.65 -13.95
N VAL A 70 -2.47 2.99 -12.67
CA VAL A 70 -3.40 2.45 -11.66
C VAL A 70 -4.67 3.30 -11.63
N GLU A 71 -5.81 2.64 -11.74
CA GLU A 71 -7.13 3.26 -11.70
C GLU A 71 -8.00 2.54 -10.68
N ARG A 72 -9.11 3.16 -10.26
CA ARG A 72 -10.02 2.58 -9.24
C ARG A 72 -10.54 1.19 -9.63
N LYS A 73 -10.76 0.92 -10.92
CA LYS A 73 -11.17 -0.40 -11.43
C LYS A 73 -10.13 -1.51 -11.18
N HIS A 74 -8.83 -1.17 -11.09
CA HIS A 74 -7.75 -2.12 -10.87
C HIS A 74 -7.64 -2.56 -9.40
N LEU A 75 -8.26 -1.85 -8.46
CA LEU A 75 -8.34 -2.28 -7.05
C LEU A 75 -9.13 -3.59 -6.92
N GLY A 76 -10.20 -3.75 -7.72
CA GLY A 76 -10.98 -5.00 -7.77
C GLY A 76 -11.43 -5.48 -6.39
N HIS A 77 -11.24 -6.78 -6.12
CA HIS A 77 -11.55 -7.39 -4.83
C HIS A 77 -10.61 -6.99 -3.69
N ASP A 78 -9.49 -6.32 -3.99
CA ASP A 78 -8.53 -5.86 -3.00
C ASP A 78 -8.86 -4.44 -2.47
N ALA A 79 -9.88 -3.78 -3.04
CA ALA A 79 -10.25 -2.40 -2.72
C ALA A 79 -10.52 -2.16 -1.23
N GLU A 80 -11.28 -3.04 -0.59
CA GLU A 80 -11.64 -2.92 0.82
C GLU A 80 -10.42 -3.08 1.73
N ALA A 81 -9.54 -4.03 1.44
CA ALA A 81 -8.32 -4.26 2.21
C ALA A 81 -7.36 -3.07 2.12
N VAL A 82 -7.19 -2.50 0.91
CA VAL A 82 -6.35 -1.32 0.69
C VAL A 82 -6.94 -0.09 1.38
N HIS A 83 -8.25 0.12 1.26
CA HIS A 83 -8.94 1.24 1.91
C HIS A 83 -8.85 1.15 3.43
N THR A 84 -9.17 -0.01 4.01
CA THR A 84 -9.08 -0.24 5.47
C THR A 84 -7.66 -0.03 5.99
N PHE A 85 -6.65 -0.42 5.21
CA PHE A 85 -5.26 -0.16 5.57
C PHE A 85 -4.96 1.35 5.63
N PHE A 86 -5.32 2.11 4.59
CA PHE A 86 -5.10 3.55 4.59
C PHE A 86 -5.90 4.26 5.69
N GLU A 87 -7.15 3.87 5.91
CA GLU A 87 -7.98 4.35 7.00
C GLU A 87 -7.34 4.09 8.37
N TYR A 88 -6.84 2.88 8.62
CA TYR A 88 -6.16 2.54 9.86
C TYR A 88 -4.91 3.41 10.08
N VAL A 89 -4.08 3.60 9.05
CA VAL A 89 -2.90 4.46 9.15
C VAL A 89 -3.29 5.92 9.37
N TYR A 90 -4.37 6.39 8.72
CA TYR A 90 -4.87 7.73 8.91
C TYR A 90 -5.30 7.96 10.37
N PHE A 91 -6.07 7.05 10.96
CA PHE A 91 -6.49 7.18 12.36
C PHE A 91 -5.33 7.02 13.36
N ALA A 92 -4.23 6.38 12.96
CA ALA A 92 -2.98 6.34 13.73
C ALA A 92 -2.02 7.52 13.42
N SER A 93 -2.37 8.39 12.47
CA SER A 93 -1.48 9.45 11.99
C SER A 93 -1.40 10.62 12.96
N PRO A 94 -0.26 11.35 13.04
CA PRO A 94 -0.17 12.59 13.81
C PRO A 94 -1.21 13.63 13.41
N ALA A 95 -1.57 13.67 12.11
CA ALA A 95 -2.57 14.57 11.59
C ALA A 95 -3.92 14.33 12.27
N PHE A 96 -4.43 13.10 12.25
CA PHE A 96 -5.67 12.76 12.95
C PHE A 96 -5.55 12.92 14.47
N LEU A 97 -4.46 12.42 15.08
CA LEU A 97 -4.28 12.47 16.53
C LEU A 97 -4.24 13.90 17.10
N SER A 98 -3.77 14.87 16.30
CA SER A 98 -3.83 16.29 16.67
C SER A 98 -5.25 16.84 16.73
N THR A 99 -6.19 16.29 15.95
CA THR A 99 -7.59 16.75 15.89
C THR A 99 -8.43 16.27 17.07
N VAL A 100 -8.09 15.13 17.65
CA VAL A 100 -8.78 14.56 18.82
C VAL A 100 -8.24 15.11 20.15
N GLY A 101 -7.24 15.99 20.12
CA GLY A 101 -6.67 16.66 21.29
C GLY A 101 -5.79 15.77 22.17
N GLU A 102 -5.48 14.55 21.74
CA GLU A 102 -4.77 13.55 22.55
C GLU A 102 -3.27 13.46 22.23
N TRP A 103 -2.70 14.26 21.32
CA TRP A 103 -1.27 14.19 20.98
C TRP A 103 -0.52 15.54 20.99
N PRO A 104 0.67 15.62 21.61
CA PRO A 104 1.34 14.57 22.40
C PRO A 104 0.93 14.57 23.88
N LEU A 105 0.70 13.37 24.44
CA LEU A 105 0.64 13.13 25.89
C LEU A 105 2.05 13.28 26.50
N GLY A 106 2.46 14.53 26.73
CA GLY A 106 3.75 14.93 27.33
C GLY A 106 4.38 16.03 26.49
N GLY A 107 4.40 17.30 26.88
CA GLY A 107 4.58 17.84 28.21
C GLY A 107 5.62 18.93 28.07
N VAL A 108 5.28 20.16 28.46
CA VAL A 108 6.27 21.18 28.78
C VAL A 108 7.19 20.56 29.83
N ARG A 109 8.39 20.14 29.44
CA ARG A 109 9.47 19.94 30.39
C ARG A 109 10.13 21.30 30.58
N GLY A 110 9.78 21.98 31.67
CA GLY A 110 10.57 23.06 32.28
C GLY A 110 10.69 24.34 31.48
#